data_AF-A0A5B8CM87-F1
#
_entry.id   AF-A0A5B8CM87-F1
#
_cell.length_a   1.000
_cell.length_b   1.000
_cell.length_c   1.000
_cell.angle_alpha   90.00
_cell.angle_beta   90.00
_cell.angle_gamma   90.00
#
_symmetry.space_group_name_H-M   'P 1'
#
loop_
_entity.id
_entity.type
_entity.pdbx_description
1 polymer ?
#
loop_
_entity_poly.entity_id
_entity_poly.type
_entity_poly.pdbx_seq_one_letter_code
_entity_poly.pdbx_strand_id
1 'polypeptide(L)'
;MKNKLSDLNDHLFAQIERLGDEDLNDEQIEREAKRADAIVSVADQIIKNADLQLKAATLLAGHGYHFAPHLANIAPTAERKALAQGDGQ
;
A
#
# COMPACT_ATOMS: atom_id res chain seq x y z
N MET A 1 -8.95 -5.98 3.37
CA MET A 1 -8.95 -4.50 3.22
C MET A 1 -9.91 -4.13 2.10
N LYS A 2 -10.63 -3.02 2.21
CA LYS A 2 -11.63 -2.60 1.21
C LYS A 2 -10.98 -2.09 -0.10
N ASN A 3 -9.75 -1.59 -0.01
CA ASN A 3 -8.93 -1.15 -1.15
C ASN A 3 -7.65 -2.01 -1.21
N LYS A 4 -7.17 -2.31 -2.42
CA LYS A 4 -6.01 -3.15 -2.72
C LYS A 4 -4.93 -2.38 -3.49
N LEU A 5 -3.70 -2.90 -3.51
CA LEU A 5 -2.63 -2.37 -4.35
C LEU A 5 -2.94 -2.47 -5.85
N SER A 6 -3.75 -3.44 -6.27
CA SER A 6 -4.26 -3.50 -7.64
C SER A 6 -5.05 -2.25 -8.01
N ASP A 7 -5.94 -1.80 -7.10
CA ASP A 7 -6.79 -0.64 -7.34
C ASP A 7 -5.95 0.64 -7.49
N LEU A 8 -4.84 0.74 -6.75
CA LEU A 8 -3.87 1.82 -6.90
C LEU A 8 -3.20 1.80 -8.28
N ASN A 9 -2.76 0.64 -8.76
CA ASN A 9 -2.18 0.52 -10.10
C ASN A 9 -3.19 0.92 -11.18
N ASP A 10 -4.45 0.49 -11.06
CA ASP A 10 -5.51 0.84 -12.02
C ASP A 10 -5.70 2.37 -12.08
N HIS A 11 -5.68 3.06 -10.93
CA HIS A 11 -5.76 4.52 -10.89
C HIS A 11 -4.55 5.22 -11.52
N LEU A 12 -3.34 4.69 -11.32
CA LEU A 12 -2.11 5.22 -11.92
C LEU A 12 -2.13 5.08 -13.44
N PHE A 13 -2.50 3.90 -13.96
CA PHE A 13 -2.64 3.69 -15.41
C PHE A 13 -3.71 4.58 -16.02
N ALA A 14 -4.88 4.69 -15.39
CA ALA A 14 -5.92 5.60 -15.85
C ALA A 14 -5.47 7.07 -15.85
N GLN A 15 -4.55 7.47 -14.95
CA GLN A 15 -3.98 8.82 -14.96
C GLN A 15 -2.98 9.02 -16.11
N ILE A 16 -2.20 7.98 -16.45
CA ILE A 16 -1.31 8.00 -17.63
C ILE A 16 -2.12 8.16 -18.90
N GLU A 17 -3.21 7.41 -19.05
CA GLU A 17 -4.11 7.52 -20.21
C GLU A 17 -4.72 8.92 -20.32
N ARG A 18 -5.20 9.50 -19.20
CA ARG A 18 -5.73 10.87 -19.19
C ARG A 18 -4.69 11.92 -19.57
N LEU A 19 -3.45 11.77 -19.14
CA LEU A 19 -2.38 12.70 -19.48
C LEU A 19 -1.94 12.61 -20.94
N GLY A 20 -2.13 11.45 -21.58
CA GLY A 20 -1.79 11.21 -22.98
C GLY A 20 -2.90 11.60 -23.97
N ASP A 21 -4.01 12.14 -23.50
CA ASP A 21 -5.12 12.60 -24.35
C ASP A 21 -4.69 13.83 -25.17
N GLU A 22 -4.62 13.67 -26.50
CA GLU A 22 -4.15 14.70 -27.44
C GLU A 22 -5.14 15.86 -27.62
N ASP A 23 -6.40 15.69 -27.18
CA ASP A 23 -7.43 16.72 -27.28
C ASP A 23 -7.41 17.70 -26.08
N LEU A 24 -6.49 17.52 -25.12
CA LEU A 24 -6.36 18.42 -23.97
C LEU A 24 -5.73 19.76 -24.34
N ASN A 25 -6.32 20.82 -23.82
CA ASN A 25 -5.71 22.14 -23.81
C ASN A 25 -4.73 22.33 -22.63
N ASP A 26 -3.95 23.39 -22.68
CA ASP A 26 -2.92 23.70 -21.67
C ASP A 26 -3.46 23.71 -20.22
N GLU A 27 -4.63 24.29 -19.98
CA GLU A 27 -5.25 24.34 -18.64
C GLU A 27 -5.68 22.95 -18.16
N GLN A 28 -6.16 22.11 -19.07
CA GLN A 28 -6.56 20.74 -18.76
C GLN A 28 -5.33 19.87 -18.49
N ILE A 29 -4.24 20.04 -19.25
CA ILE A 29 -2.95 19.39 -19.00
C ILE A 29 -2.44 19.76 -17.61
N GLU A 30 -2.45 21.05 -17.25
CA GLU A 30 -2.02 21.50 -15.92
C GLU A 30 -2.87 20.88 -14.80
N ARG A 31 -4.19 20.76 -15.02
CA ARG A 31 -5.10 20.13 -14.06
C ARG A 31 -4.82 18.63 -13.89
N GLU A 32 -4.61 17.90 -14.98
CA GLU A 32 -4.29 16.46 -14.91
C GLU A 32 -2.89 16.22 -14.34
N ALA A 33 -1.92 17.13 -14.58
CA ALA A 33 -0.60 17.07 -13.93
C ALA A 33 -0.72 17.23 -12.41
N LYS A 34 -1.45 18.24 -11.92
CA LYS A 34 -1.73 18.42 -10.48
C LYS A 34 -2.46 17.22 -9.87
N ARG A 35 -3.37 16.61 -10.61
CA ARG A 35 -4.06 15.38 -10.17
C ARG A 35 -3.08 14.22 -10.07
N ALA A 36 -2.21 14.04 -11.07
CA ALA A 36 -1.20 12.99 -11.07
C ALA A 36 -0.27 13.12 -9.86
N ASP A 37 0.20 14.34 -9.56
CA ASP A 37 1.04 14.61 -8.38
C ASP A 37 0.33 14.22 -7.08
N ALA A 38 -0.95 14.55 -6.95
CA ALA A 38 -1.75 14.17 -5.78
C ALA A 38 -1.91 12.65 -5.66
N ILE A 39 -2.15 11.95 -6.78
CA ILE A 39 -2.25 10.49 -6.80
C ILE A 39 -0.92 9.86 -6.39
N VAL A 40 0.21 10.32 -6.94
CA VAL A 40 1.56 9.83 -6.60
C VAL A 40 1.86 10.03 -5.11
N SER A 41 1.54 11.20 -4.56
CA SER A 41 1.74 11.49 -3.14
C SER A 41 0.97 10.53 -2.22
N VAL A 42 -0.29 10.20 -2.57
CA VAL A 42 -1.08 9.21 -1.82
C VAL A 42 -0.55 7.79 -2.05
N ALA A 43 -0.16 7.46 -3.28
CA ALA A 43 0.43 6.17 -3.65
C ALA A 43 1.68 5.87 -2.81
N ASP A 44 2.56 6.86 -2.65
CA ASP A 44 3.78 6.75 -1.85
C ASP A 44 3.48 6.37 -0.39
N GLN A 45 2.43 6.94 0.20
CA GLN A 45 2.04 6.61 1.58
C GLN A 45 1.48 5.19 1.68
N ILE A 46 0.72 4.74 0.69
CA ILE A 46 0.21 3.36 0.62
C ILE A 46 1.37 2.38 0.52
N ILE A 47 2.34 2.65 -0.37
CA ILE A 47 3.51 1.79 -0.58
C ILE A 47 4.38 1.76 0.68
N LYS A 48 4.63 2.90 1.33
CA LYS A 48 5.37 2.96 2.61
C LYS A 48 4.70 2.14 3.71
N ASN A 49 3.38 2.13 3.77
CA ASN A 49 2.63 1.29 4.72
C ASN A 49 2.80 -0.20 4.38
N ALA A 50 2.67 -0.57 3.10
CA ALA A 50 2.89 -1.95 2.65
C ALA A 50 4.33 -2.44 2.92
N ASP A 51 5.34 -1.60 2.69
CA ASP A 51 6.74 -1.89 3.03
C ASP A 51 6.95 -2.08 4.54
N LEU A 52 6.30 -1.25 5.37
CA LEU A 52 6.33 -1.41 6.83
C LEU A 52 5.73 -2.76 7.26
N GLN A 53 4.64 -3.19 6.63
CA GLN A 53 4.03 -4.51 6.85
C GLN A 53 4.97 -5.64 6.44
N LEU A 54 5.61 -5.54 5.28
CA LEU A 54 6.58 -6.52 4.80
C LEU A 54 7.79 -6.65 5.75
N LYS A 55 8.30 -5.52 6.25
CA LYS A 55 9.39 -5.51 7.24
C LYS A 55 8.98 -6.18 8.55
N ALA A 56 7.76 -5.93 9.02
CA ALA A 56 7.21 -6.61 10.20
C ALA A 56 7.14 -8.13 9.97
N ALA A 57 6.62 -8.58 8.83
CA ALA A 57 6.56 -10.00 8.47
C ALA A 57 7.97 -10.63 8.39
N THR A 58 8.94 -9.92 7.82
CA THR A 58 10.33 -10.37 7.71
C THR A 58 10.98 -10.51 9.10
N LEU A 59 10.74 -9.56 10.01
CA LEU A 59 11.24 -9.61 11.38
C LEU A 59 10.70 -10.86 12.11
N LEU A 60 9.40 -11.13 11.99
CA LEU A 60 8.76 -12.30 12.59
C LEU A 60 9.31 -13.61 12.02
N ALA A 61 9.49 -13.70 10.70
CA ALA A 61 10.04 -14.88 10.04
C ALA A 61 11.50 -15.13 10.42
N GLY A 62 12.31 -14.07 10.58
CA GLY A 62 13.74 -14.18 10.86
C GLY A 62 14.11 -14.33 12.34
N HIS A 63 13.31 -13.76 13.24
CA HIS A 63 13.64 -13.71 14.68
C HIS A 63 12.57 -14.31 15.59
N GLY A 64 11.47 -14.81 15.04
CA GLY A 64 10.40 -15.48 15.77
C GLY A 64 9.38 -14.52 16.38
N TYR A 65 8.33 -15.11 16.95
CA TYR A 65 7.08 -14.40 17.24
C TYR A 65 7.05 -13.60 18.54
N HIS A 66 8.14 -13.55 19.30
CA HIS A 66 8.21 -12.72 20.51
C HIS A 66 8.11 -11.21 20.22
N PHE A 67 8.38 -10.78 18.98
CA PHE A 67 8.13 -9.41 18.53
C PHE A 67 6.67 -9.13 18.15
N ALA A 68 5.83 -10.14 17.98
CA ALA A 68 4.44 -9.99 17.53
C ALA A 68 3.60 -9.03 18.39
N PRO A 69 3.71 -9.00 19.74
CA PRO A 69 2.98 -8.03 20.57
C PRO A 69 3.31 -6.57 20.21
N HIS A 70 4.55 -6.30 19.80
CA HIS A 70 5.02 -4.96 19.44
C HIS A 70 4.62 -4.56 18.00
N LEU A 71 4.28 -5.53 17.15
CA LEU A 71 3.91 -5.31 15.75
C LEU A 71 2.38 -5.31 15.52
N ALA A 72 1.58 -5.44 16.58
CA ALA A 72 0.13 -5.65 16.50
C ALA A 72 -0.63 -4.54 15.74
N ASN A 73 -0.08 -3.32 15.68
CA ASN A 73 -0.66 -2.16 14.98
C ASN A 73 -0.16 -2.02 13.53
N ILE A 74 0.81 -2.84 13.12
CA ILE A 74 1.43 -2.82 11.80
C ILE A 74 0.94 -4.03 10.99
N ALA A 75 0.95 -5.22 11.58
CA ALA A 75 0.48 -6.44 10.92
C ALA A 75 -1.06 -6.59 11.00
N PRO A 76 -1.74 -6.98 9.91
CA PRO A 76 -3.18 -7.20 9.91
C PRO A 76 -3.61 -8.26 10.94
N THR A 77 -4.76 -8.04 11.58
CA THR A 77 -5.36 -8.93 12.61
C THR A 77 -5.51 -10.38 12.18
N ALA A 78 -5.60 -10.67 10.88
CA ALA A 78 -5.78 -12.02 10.35
C ALA A 78 -4.61 -12.97 10.69
N GLU A 79 -3.38 -12.47 10.79
CA GLU A 79 -2.23 -13.28 11.19
C GLU A 79 -2.21 -13.55 12.69
N ARG A 80 -2.82 -12.71 13.53
CA ARG A 80 -2.86 -12.90 14.99
C ARG A 80 -3.54 -14.21 15.41
N LYS A 81 -4.49 -14.70 14.60
CA LYS A 81 -5.23 -15.94 14.91
C LYS A 81 -4.39 -17.20 14.63
N ALA A 82 -3.50 -17.15 13.64
CA ALA A 82 -2.53 -18.22 13.39
C ALA A 82 -1.39 -18.19 14.41
N LEU A 83 -0.95 -16.99 14.81
CA LEU A 83 0.10 -16.79 15.82
C LEU A 83 -0.28 -17.18 17.25
N ALA A 84 -1.57 -17.15 17.59
CA ALA A 84 -2.06 -17.57 18.89
C ALA A 84 -2.32 -19.08 19.01
N GLN A 85 -2.18 -19.85 17.91
CA GLN A 85 -2.62 -21.25 17.84
C GLN A 85 -1.52 -22.30 17.57
N GLY A 86 -0.23 -21.93 17.61
CA GLY A 86 0.90 -22.86 17.74
C GLY A 86 2.04 -22.15 18.46
N ASP A 87 2.65 -22.65 19.54
CA ASP A 87 2.85 -24.02 19.96
C ASP A 87 2.49 -24.22 21.45
N GLY A 88 1.66 -25.22 21.73
CA GLY A 88 1.38 -25.73 23.06
C GLY A 88 1.11 -27.22 22.97
N GLN A 89 2.20 -28.00 22.78
CA GLN A 89 2.27 -29.36 23.31
C GLN A 89 2.44 -29.28 24.82
#